data_AF-A0A2E8UKV4-F1
#
_entry.id   AF-A0A2E8UKV4-F1
#
_cell.length_a   1.000
_cell.length_b   1.000
_cell.length_c   1.000
_cell.angle_alpha   90.00
_cell.angle_beta   90.00
_cell.angle_gamma   90.00
#
_symmetry.space_group_name_H-M   'P 1'
#
loop_
_entity.id
_entity.type
_entity.pdbx_description
1 polymer ?
#
loop_
_entity_poly.entity_id
_entity_poly.type
_entity_poly.pdbx_seq_one_letter_code
_entity_poly.pdbx_strand_id
1 'polypeptide(L)'
;MGCGSGKYRLAADEEVYGILDDRRETILGATNKFRIDTDLSKRPVEEVSGGEIVRDRYTGGGNRTLTLAEALELAVQANRTYQFNREKLYLQGLALTGTRHQFALKFTSASVDLGVGRKSDGSLKGDSDATATLKQAFKAGGTVTANLANDLVLYFDGNKPKVPSLTLNLTQPLLRGAGAEIAAEVLTQAERDVIYEVRSFSHYQKQFAVDVVNDYLDLLQQGESMRLSYTNYINRGIFLQEIEARVQAGLQSEFEAKQAKQSEFSAKLSYMSSTNTFQNSLDDFKQKLALSLGTKIRLDFGVLENLKQMGLPPVPITDRAGYRLAITNRLDLLNAIDKFEDSKRKVRVARQDLKPSLSIVADASLTDQFYTSFQPEKFTANAGLKLDLPLDQLSERNAYRTSLISYERRLRSLATELDSLRDGVRTDVRNLVRQRENYFTQLAAEKNAAENLQATRERLRLGFPGVRTRDIITAQDQLLQAQLSVSKASVDYHKTRLKLLKDVGILDTTQEAFWLKTIPVPGSPAVPAVPAGPSQEIIPPHNILGQ
;
A
#
# COMPACT_ATOMS: atom_id res chain seq x y z
N MET A 1 41.30 -1.45 8.32
CA MET A 1 40.62 -0.40 9.10
C MET A 1 39.23 -0.17 8.50
N GLY A 2 38.25 -1.01 8.82
CA GLY A 2 36.87 -0.82 8.34
C GLY A 2 36.02 -0.21 9.45
N CYS A 3 35.22 0.81 9.16
CA CYS A 3 34.12 1.19 10.05
C CYS A 3 33.20 -0.02 10.25
N GLY A 4 32.73 -0.27 11.47
CA GLY A 4 31.79 -1.38 11.73
C GLY A 4 30.50 -1.23 10.92
N SER A 5 29.93 -2.34 10.47
CA SER A 5 28.70 -2.40 9.65
C SER A 5 27.52 -1.61 10.26
N GLY A 6 27.40 -1.62 11.60
CA GLY A 6 26.38 -0.85 12.32
C GLY A 6 26.44 0.67 12.10
N LYS A 7 27.64 1.25 11.91
CA LYS A 7 27.79 2.69 11.62
C LYS A 7 27.21 3.05 10.25
N TYR A 8 27.42 2.19 9.25
CA TYR A 8 26.87 2.42 7.90
C TYR A 8 25.34 2.31 7.89
N ARG A 9 24.77 1.39 8.69
CA ARG A 9 23.31 1.31 8.87
C ARG A 9 22.75 2.61 9.43
N LEU A 10 23.30 3.09 10.55
CA LEU A 10 22.84 4.32 11.19
C LEU A 10 22.97 5.55 10.28
N ALA A 11 24.07 5.66 9.53
CA ALA A 11 24.27 6.75 8.58
C ALA A 11 23.24 6.71 7.42
N ALA A 12 22.96 5.53 6.89
CA ALA A 12 21.93 5.36 5.85
C ALA A 12 20.53 5.69 6.40
N ASP A 13 20.21 5.20 7.61
CA ASP A 13 18.94 5.47 8.28
C ASP A 13 18.75 6.97 8.53
N GLU A 14 19.76 7.67 9.04
CA GLU A 14 19.71 9.11 9.31
C GLU A 14 19.39 9.91 8.04
N GLU A 15 20.11 9.64 6.94
CA GLU A 15 19.92 10.36 5.68
C GLU A 15 18.54 10.05 5.06
N VAL A 16 18.14 8.77 5.03
CA VAL A 16 16.85 8.35 4.46
C VAL A 16 15.69 8.91 5.27
N TYR A 17 15.74 8.85 6.61
CA TYR A 17 14.69 9.41 7.45
C TYR A 17 14.58 10.92 7.29
N GLY A 18 15.69 11.65 7.22
CA GLY A 18 15.66 13.10 6.93
C GLY A 18 14.96 13.41 5.60
N ILE A 19 15.28 12.67 4.53
CA ILE A 19 14.62 12.81 3.23
C ILE A 19 13.11 12.56 3.33
N LEU A 20 12.72 11.47 4.00
CA LEU A 20 11.32 11.07 4.07
C LEU A 20 10.50 12.03 4.95
N ASP A 21 11.04 12.48 6.07
CA ASP A 21 10.37 13.42 6.97
C ASP A 21 10.13 14.77 6.25
N ASP A 22 11.15 15.32 5.57
CA ASP A 22 11.03 16.55 4.76
C ASP A 22 9.96 16.43 3.66
N ARG A 23 9.99 15.32 2.90
CA ARG A 23 9.07 15.10 1.78
C ARG A 23 7.64 14.89 2.27
N ARG A 24 7.45 14.13 3.35
CA ARG A 24 6.12 13.91 3.94
C ARG A 24 5.52 15.20 4.46
N GLU A 25 6.29 16.03 5.16
CA GLU A 25 5.81 17.32 5.64
C GLU A 25 5.35 18.20 4.48
N THR A 26 6.18 18.30 3.42
CA THR A 26 5.86 19.11 2.25
C THR A 26 4.61 18.63 1.50
N ILE A 27 4.41 17.32 1.38
CA ILE A 27 3.34 16.73 0.55
C ILE A 27 2.04 16.52 1.34
N LEU A 28 2.14 16.11 2.60
CA LEU A 28 1.02 15.65 3.42
C LEU A 28 0.68 16.64 4.54
N GLY A 29 1.54 17.64 4.80
CA GLY A 29 1.37 18.58 5.92
C GLY A 29 1.51 17.92 7.30
N ALA A 30 2.15 16.75 7.37
CA ALA A 30 2.39 16.04 8.61
C ALA A 30 3.63 15.13 8.55
N THR A 31 4.49 15.25 9.57
CA THR A 31 5.52 14.26 9.88
C THR A 31 4.95 13.16 10.77
N ASN A 32 4.87 11.94 10.26
CA ASN A 32 4.77 10.75 11.11
C ASN A 32 6.18 10.20 11.27
N LYS A 33 6.58 9.77 12.48
CA LYS A 33 7.88 9.13 12.75
C LYS A 33 7.99 7.81 11.98
N PHE A 34 8.32 7.86 10.69
CA PHE A 34 8.51 6.70 9.85
C PHE A 34 9.79 5.98 10.28
N ARG A 35 9.72 4.68 10.53
CA ARG A 35 10.88 3.84 10.86
C ARG A 35 10.74 2.50 10.13
N ILE A 36 11.84 2.01 9.56
CA ILE A 36 11.86 0.70 8.89
C ILE A 36 12.04 -0.45 9.90
N ASP A 37 12.67 -0.16 11.04
CA ASP A 37 13.05 -1.18 12.01
C ASP A 37 11.84 -1.99 12.52
N THR A 38 12.09 -3.27 12.70
CA THR A 38 11.24 -4.24 13.40
C THR A 38 11.95 -4.69 14.67
N ASP A 39 11.30 -5.52 15.49
CA ASP A 39 11.98 -6.10 16.66
C ASP A 39 13.12 -7.04 16.27
N LEU A 40 13.05 -7.67 15.09
CA LEU A 40 14.15 -8.46 14.54
C LEU A 40 15.32 -7.59 14.09
N SER A 41 15.07 -6.38 13.58
CA SER A 41 16.11 -5.44 13.13
C SER A 41 17.07 -5.00 14.25
N LYS A 42 16.65 -5.15 15.52
CA LYS A 42 17.45 -4.79 16.71
C LYS A 42 18.43 -5.89 17.13
N ARG A 43 18.33 -7.09 16.56
CA ARG A 43 19.14 -8.26 16.94
C ARG A 43 20.21 -8.56 15.88
N PRO A 44 21.37 -9.09 16.27
CA PRO A 44 22.34 -9.65 15.33
C PRO A 44 21.70 -10.73 14.45
N VAL A 45 22.08 -10.78 13.18
CA VAL A 45 21.50 -11.72 12.21
C VAL A 45 21.78 -13.16 12.62
N GLU A 46 22.95 -13.41 13.21
CA GLU A 46 23.42 -14.70 13.68
C GLU A 46 22.61 -15.24 14.87
N GLU A 47 21.93 -14.36 15.61
CA GLU A 47 21.10 -14.75 16.76
C GLU A 47 19.67 -15.14 16.37
N VAL A 48 19.24 -14.85 15.14
CA VAL A 48 17.90 -15.18 14.65
C VAL A 48 17.92 -16.59 14.03
N SER A 49 17.49 -17.59 14.81
CA SER A 49 17.47 -18.97 14.35
C SER A 49 16.16 -19.34 13.65
N GLY A 50 16.23 -20.22 12.64
CA GLY A 50 15.03 -20.79 12.03
C GLY A 50 14.14 -21.53 13.03
N GLY A 51 14.74 -22.17 14.05
CA GLY A 51 14.01 -22.83 15.13
C GLY A 51 13.16 -21.87 15.97
N GLU A 52 13.65 -20.66 16.22
CA GLU A 52 12.87 -19.61 16.90
C GLU A 52 11.67 -19.18 16.06
N ILE A 53 11.88 -18.92 14.76
CA ILE A 53 10.82 -18.54 13.83
C ILE A 53 9.73 -19.61 13.78
N VAL A 54 10.13 -20.89 13.76
CA VAL A 54 9.20 -22.02 13.78
C VAL A 54 8.46 -22.08 15.12
N ARG A 55 9.16 -21.96 16.25
CA ARG A 55 8.56 -22.02 17.60
C ARG A 55 7.55 -20.89 17.84
N ASP A 56 7.83 -19.69 17.37
CA ASP A 56 6.90 -18.54 17.45
C ASP A 56 5.55 -18.81 16.75
N ARG A 57 5.54 -19.67 15.72
CA ARG A 57 4.28 -20.10 15.08
C ARG A 57 3.46 -21.06 15.94
N TYR A 58 4.11 -21.83 16.80
CA TYR A 58 3.47 -22.86 17.64
C TYR A 58 3.06 -22.36 19.03
N THR A 59 3.69 -21.31 19.56
CA THR A 59 3.32 -20.76 20.86
C THR A 59 1.92 -20.14 20.80
N GLY A 60 0.95 -20.79 21.46
CA GLY A 60 -0.39 -20.23 21.64
C GLY A 60 -0.31 -18.98 22.52
N GLY A 61 -0.65 -17.82 21.95
CA GLY A 61 -0.75 -16.59 22.72
C GLY A 61 -1.81 -16.70 23.82
N GLY A 62 -1.66 -15.91 24.88
CA GLY A 62 -2.63 -15.84 25.97
C GLY A 62 -4.04 -15.44 25.51
N ASN A 63 -5.04 -15.67 26.36
CA ASN A 63 -6.40 -15.19 26.11
C ASN A 63 -6.40 -13.66 26.06
N ARG A 64 -6.84 -13.08 24.94
CA ARG A 64 -7.02 -11.62 24.83
C ARG A 64 -8.37 -11.24 24.26
N THR A 65 -8.95 -10.17 24.79
CA THR A 65 -10.01 -9.46 24.07
C THR A 65 -9.33 -8.56 23.05
N LEU A 66 -9.75 -8.63 21.79
CA LEU A 66 -9.19 -7.85 20.70
C LEU A 66 -10.22 -6.82 20.29
N THR A 67 -9.93 -5.55 20.55
CA THR A 67 -10.72 -4.43 20.06
C THR A 67 -10.34 -4.11 18.61
N LEU A 68 -11.20 -3.37 17.89
CA LEU A 68 -10.91 -2.95 16.52
C LEU A 68 -9.68 -2.01 16.46
N ALA A 69 -9.50 -1.15 17.44
CA ALA A 69 -8.32 -0.27 17.54
C ALA A 69 -7.03 -1.08 17.72
N GLU A 70 -7.02 -2.06 18.63
CA GLU A 70 -5.88 -2.97 18.81
C GLU A 70 -5.60 -3.79 17.55
N ALA A 71 -6.65 -4.24 16.84
CA ALA A 71 -6.48 -4.97 15.59
C ALA A 71 -5.77 -4.11 14.54
N LEU A 72 -6.13 -2.83 14.40
CA LEU A 72 -5.42 -1.90 13.51
C LEU A 72 -3.96 -1.71 13.91
N GLU A 73 -3.69 -1.55 15.21
CA GLU A 73 -2.33 -1.38 15.72
C GLU A 73 -1.46 -2.61 15.43
N LEU A 74 -1.94 -3.81 15.76
CA LEU A 74 -1.25 -5.07 15.48
C LEU A 74 -1.02 -5.27 13.97
N ALA A 75 -2.03 -4.95 13.16
CA ALA A 75 -1.92 -5.04 11.71
C ALA A 75 -0.82 -4.12 11.18
N VAL A 76 -0.76 -2.86 11.62
CA VAL A 76 0.27 -1.90 11.21
C VAL A 76 1.66 -2.31 11.68
N GLN A 77 1.76 -2.89 12.88
CA GLN A 77 3.05 -3.29 13.46
C GLN A 77 3.63 -4.54 12.78
N ALA A 78 2.81 -5.56 12.52
CA ALA A 78 3.32 -6.90 12.20
C ALA A 78 2.85 -7.46 10.85
N ASN A 79 1.90 -6.84 10.15
CA ASN A 79 1.45 -7.35 8.85
C ASN A 79 2.58 -7.28 7.81
N ARG A 80 2.86 -8.42 7.18
CA ARG A 80 3.97 -8.58 6.23
C ARG A 80 3.83 -7.70 4.98
N THR A 81 2.61 -7.55 4.46
CA THR A 81 2.35 -6.68 3.30
C THR A 81 2.52 -5.21 3.67
N TYR A 82 2.13 -4.83 4.89
CA TYR A 82 2.36 -3.47 5.39
C TYR A 82 3.86 -3.19 5.51
N GLN A 83 4.60 -4.14 6.07
CA GLN A 83 6.06 -4.08 6.18
C GLN A 83 6.74 -3.96 4.80
N PHE A 84 6.34 -4.77 3.84
CA PHE A 84 6.85 -4.68 2.47
C PHE A 84 6.65 -3.29 1.85
N ASN A 85 5.47 -2.69 2.01
CA ASN A 85 5.20 -1.34 1.49
C ASN A 85 5.99 -0.26 2.24
N ARG A 86 6.26 -0.48 3.54
CA ARG A 86 7.12 0.39 4.36
C ARG A 86 8.56 0.33 3.88
N GLU A 87 9.10 -0.87 3.67
CA GLU A 87 10.45 -1.12 3.15
C GLU A 87 10.62 -0.53 1.74
N LYS A 88 9.61 -0.67 0.88
CA LYS A 88 9.60 -0.06 -0.45
C LYS A 88 9.81 1.45 -0.42
N LEU A 89 9.14 2.16 0.50
CA LEU A 89 9.34 3.60 0.68
C LEU A 89 10.76 3.94 1.14
N TYR A 90 11.31 3.19 2.10
CA TYR A 90 12.69 3.39 2.56
C TYR A 90 13.70 3.16 1.44
N LEU A 91 13.56 2.07 0.69
CA LEU A 91 14.45 1.74 -0.43
C LEU A 91 14.40 2.79 -1.53
N GLN A 92 13.25 3.43 -1.76
CA GLN A 92 13.15 4.57 -2.67
C GLN A 92 13.94 5.79 -2.16
N GLY A 93 13.90 6.04 -0.85
CA GLY A 93 14.75 7.06 -0.21
C GLY A 93 16.24 6.74 -0.36
N LEU A 94 16.63 5.49 -0.14
CA LEU A 94 18.01 5.02 -0.31
C LEU A 94 18.49 5.12 -1.77
N ALA A 95 17.62 4.86 -2.75
CA ALA A 95 17.94 5.08 -4.16
C ALA A 95 18.22 6.57 -4.46
N LEU A 96 17.51 7.48 -3.80
CA LEU A 96 17.77 8.92 -3.92
C LEU A 96 19.11 9.32 -3.30
N THR A 97 19.51 8.78 -2.14
CA THR A 97 20.84 9.06 -1.57
C THR A 97 21.95 8.63 -2.53
N GLY A 98 21.83 7.44 -3.13
CA GLY A 98 22.74 6.96 -4.16
C GLY A 98 22.81 7.87 -5.39
N THR A 99 21.68 8.40 -5.83
CA THR A 99 21.61 9.36 -6.96
C THR A 99 22.23 10.70 -6.60
N ARG A 100 21.94 11.25 -5.41
CA ARG A 100 22.54 12.49 -4.91
C ARG A 100 24.06 12.38 -4.80
N HIS A 101 24.55 11.22 -4.36
CA HIS A 101 25.99 10.94 -4.28
C HIS A 101 26.68 10.95 -5.66
N GLN A 102 25.96 10.84 -6.79
CA GLN A 102 26.56 11.03 -8.12
C GLN A 102 26.92 12.49 -8.43
N PHE A 103 26.22 13.44 -7.79
CA PHE A 103 26.42 14.88 -7.95
C PHE A 103 27.28 15.49 -6.81
N ALA A 104 27.60 14.70 -5.79
CA ALA A 104 28.54 15.06 -4.74
C ALA A 104 30.00 14.86 -5.21
N LEU A 105 30.93 15.56 -4.56
CA LEU A 105 32.36 15.30 -4.71
C LEU A 105 32.70 13.99 -4.01
N LYS A 106 33.17 12.98 -4.76
CA LYS A 106 33.40 11.64 -4.20
C LYS A 106 34.62 10.96 -4.80
N PHE A 107 35.21 10.03 -4.04
CA PHE A 107 36.15 9.07 -4.59
C PHE A 107 35.38 7.99 -5.35
N THR A 108 35.72 7.76 -6.62
CA THR A 108 35.13 6.70 -7.44
C THR A 108 36.00 5.45 -7.50
N SER A 109 37.29 5.59 -7.29
CA SER A 109 38.24 4.49 -7.14
C SER A 109 39.37 4.90 -6.22
N ALA A 110 39.86 3.94 -5.44
CA ALA A 110 41.12 4.01 -4.72
C ALA A 110 41.67 2.57 -4.69
N SER A 111 42.77 2.31 -5.40
CA SER A 111 43.38 0.98 -5.49
C SER A 111 44.86 1.06 -5.18
N VAL A 112 45.37 -0.05 -4.63
CA VAL A 112 46.80 -0.32 -4.52
C VAL A 112 47.01 -1.72 -5.06
N ASP A 113 47.73 -1.79 -6.17
CA ASP A 113 48.09 -3.02 -6.86
C ASP A 113 49.56 -3.33 -6.57
N LEU A 114 49.85 -4.56 -6.15
CA LEU A 114 51.22 -5.03 -5.86
C LEU A 114 51.49 -6.27 -6.69
N GLY A 115 52.41 -6.19 -7.64
CA GLY A 115 52.83 -7.29 -8.50
C GLY A 115 54.26 -7.70 -8.22
N VAL A 116 54.52 -9.01 -8.31
CA VAL A 116 55.88 -9.56 -8.33
C VAL A 116 55.97 -10.50 -9.52
N GLY A 117 56.80 -10.13 -10.49
CA GLY A 117 57.09 -10.94 -11.67
C GLY A 117 58.52 -11.47 -11.64
N ARG A 118 58.70 -12.74 -12.00
CA ARG A 118 60.03 -13.33 -12.23
C ARG A 118 60.23 -13.58 -13.71
N LYS A 119 61.29 -13.03 -14.30
CA LYS A 119 61.66 -13.28 -15.69
C LYS A 119 62.47 -14.57 -15.81
N SER A 120 62.51 -15.16 -17.02
CA SER A 120 63.24 -16.39 -17.32
C SER A 120 64.76 -16.28 -17.14
N ASP A 121 65.29 -15.05 -17.19
CA ASP A 121 66.69 -14.72 -16.88
C ASP A 121 67.02 -14.74 -15.37
N GLY A 122 66.03 -15.04 -14.52
CA GLY A 122 66.18 -15.10 -13.07
C GLY A 122 65.94 -13.76 -12.36
N SER A 123 65.76 -12.65 -13.08
CA SER A 123 65.49 -11.34 -12.48
C SER A 123 64.10 -11.28 -11.85
N LEU A 124 64.01 -10.63 -10.69
CA LEU A 124 62.76 -10.28 -10.03
C LEU A 124 62.40 -8.83 -10.35
N LYS A 125 61.13 -8.60 -10.66
CA LYS A 125 60.52 -7.28 -10.79
C LYS A 125 59.39 -7.18 -9.77
N GLY A 126 59.43 -6.14 -8.94
CA GLY A 126 58.28 -5.73 -8.13
C GLY A 126 57.64 -4.49 -8.75
N ASP A 127 56.34 -4.52 -8.98
CA ASP A 127 55.53 -3.37 -9.35
C ASP A 127 54.57 -3.03 -8.21
N SER A 128 54.41 -1.73 -7.96
CA SER A 128 53.40 -1.25 -7.03
C SER A 128 52.76 0.01 -7.58
N ASP A 129 51.45 -0.04 -7.79
CA ASP A 129 50.68 1.05 -8.35
C ASP A 129 49.61 1.46 -7.35
N ALA A 130 49.54 2.75 -7.04
CA ALA A 130 48.48 3.33 -6.22
C ALA A 130 47.73 4.37 -7.03
N THR A 131 46.42 4.22 -7.17
CA THR A 131 45.57 5.19 -7.88
C THR A 131 44.41 5.63 -7.01
N ALA A 132 44.02 6.90 -7.12
CA ALA A 132 42.83 7.44 -6.51
C ALA A 132 42.15 8.41 -7.48
N THR A 133 40.84 8.25 -7.69
CA THR A 133 40.04 9.11 -8.55
C THR A 133 38.96 9.80 -7.75
N LEU A 134 38.94 11.14 -7.78
CA LEU A 134 37.89 11.99 -7.24
C LEU A 134 37.04 12.52 -8.40
N LYS A 135 35.71 12.51 -8.29
CA LYS A 135 34.78 12.95 -9.32
C LYS A 135 33.61 13.73 -8.74
N GLN A 136 33.15 14.74 -9.48
CA GLN A 136 31.91 15.45 -9.21
C GLN A 136 31.16 15.72 -10.53
N ALA A 137 29.86 15.41 -10.57
CA ALA A 137 28.97 15.81 -11.65
C ALA A 137 28.19 17.08 -11.27
N PHE A 138 28.07 18.02 -12.21
CA PHE A 138 27.32 19.25 -12.03
C PHE A 138 25.91 19.13 -12.59
N LYS A 139 24.96 19.81 -11.95
CA LYS A 139 23.57 19.86 -12.41
C LYS A 139 23.44 20.44 -13.82
N ALA A 140 24.38 21.29 -14.26
CA ALA A 140 24.40 21.87 -15.60
C ALA A 140 24.97 20.93 -16.70
N GLY A 141 25.41 19.72 -16.35
CA GLY A 141 25.91 18.70 -17.28
C GLY A 141 27.41 18.49 -17.29
N GLY A 142 28.18 19.40 -16.69
CA GLY A 142 29.63 19.25 -16.61
C GLY A 142 30.07 18.21 -15.59
N THR A 143 31.30 17.72 -15.75
CA THR A 143 31.97 16.85 -14.77
C THR A 143 33.38 17.36 -14.50
N VAL A 144 33.81 17.26 -13.25
CA VAL A 144 35.20 17.46 -12.83
C VAL A 144 35.72 16.15 -12.26
N THR A 145 36.92 15.76 -12.68
CA THR A 145 37.60 14.56 -12.21
C THR A 145 39.05 14.90 -11.86
N ALA A 146 39.51 14.50 -10.68
CA ALA A 146 40.90 14.57 -10.26
C ALA A 146 41.46 13.15 -10.10
N ASN A 147 42.49 12.81 -10.86
CA ASN A 147 43.15 11.51 -10.83
C ASN A 147 44.53 11.68 -10.21
N LEU A 148 44.77 10.99 -9.11
CA LEU A 148 46.09 10.81 -8.54
C LEU A 148 46.57 9.40 -8.90
N ALA A 149 47.71 9.28 -9.59
CA ALA A 149 48.33 8.01 -9.90
C ALA A 149 49.79 8.04 -9.47
N ASN A 150 50.21 7.03 -8.72
CA ASN A 150 51.55 6.89 -8.22
C ASN A 150 52.05 5.48 -8.54
N ASP A 151 53.04 5.38 -9.42
CA ASP A 151 53.67 4.12 -9.80
C ASP A 151 55.05 4.06 -9.15
N LEU A 152 55.21 3.15 -8.19
CA LEU A 152 56.48 2.82 -7.57
C LEU A 152 56.93 1.46 -8.10
N VAL A 153 57.52 1.42 -9.30
CA VAL A 153 58.23 0.22 -9.75
C VAL A 153 59.59 0.12 -9.05
N LEU A 154 59.77 -0.92 -8.23
CA LEU A 154 61.07 -1.27 -7.67
C LEU A 154 61.79 -2.21 -8.64
N TYR A 155 62.63 -1.62 -9.49
CA TYR A 155 63.53 -2.37 -10.34
C TYR A 155 64.84 -2.66 -9.59
N PHE A 156 65.15 -3.93 -9.37
CA PHE A 156 66.47 -4.36 -8.87
C PHE A 156 67.56 -4.30 -9.96
N ASP A 157 67.25 -3.77 -11.15
CA ASP A 157 68.13 -3.64 -12.33
C ASP A 157 68.57 -2.19 -12.66
N GLY A 158 68.22 -1.21 -11.82
CA GLY A 158 68.68 0.18 -11.97
C GLY A 158 67.80 1.09 -12.84
N ASN A 159 66.62 0.66 -13.27
CA ASN A 159 65.66 1.54 -13.94
C ASN A 159 65.03 2.58 -12.98
N LYS A 160 64.79 3.80 -13.49
CA LYS A 160 64.25 4.93 -12.71
C LYS A 160 62.82 4.65 -12.23
N PRO A 161 62.46 5.01 -10.98
CA PRO A 161 61.07 4.96 -10.52
C PRO A 161 60.20 5.90 -11.36
N LYS A 162 58.94 5.51 -11.60
CA LYS A 162 57.95 6.41 -12.17
C LYS A 162 57.53 7.46 -11.13
N VAL A 163 57.02 8.57 -11.62
CA VAL A 163 56.80 9.78 -10.83
C VAL A 163 55.29 9.93 -10.56
N PRO A 164 54.86 10.34 -9.35
CA PRO A 164 53.45 10.58 -9.07
C PRO A 164 52.89 11.66 -10.00
N SER A 165 51.70 11.41 -10.52
CA SER A 165 50.96 12.32 -11.40
C SER A 165 49.62 12.69 -10.78
N LEU A 166 49.28 13.97 -10.88
CA LEU A 166 47.95 14.49 -10.55
C LEU A 166 47.38 15.15 -11.80
N THR A 167 46.24 14.67 -12.27
CA THR A 167 45.54 15.21 -13.44
C THR A 167 44.13 15.65 -13.05
N LEU A 168 43.80 16.90 -13.34
CA LEU A 168 42.47 17.47 -13.25
C LEU A 168 41.86 17.50 -14.65
N ASN A 169 40.61 17.07 -14.78
CA ASN A 169 39.85 17.08 -16.03
C ASN A 169 38.49 17.72 -15.76
N LEU A 170 38.15 18.75 -16.52
CA LEU A 170 36.84 19.38 -16.59
C LEU A 170 36.25 19.13 -17.98
N THR A 171 35.02 18.64 -18.03
CA THR A 171 34.24 18.55 -19.27
C THR A 171 32.91 19.23 -19.04
N GLN A 172 32.52 20.18 -19.90
CA GLN A 172 31.22 20.86 -19.83
C GLN A 172 30.52 20.79 -21.20
N PRO A 173 29.41 20.05 -21.35
CA PRO A 173 28.64 20.06 -22.57
C PRO A 173 27.98 21.43 -22.81
N LEU A 174 27.93 21.82 -24.09
CA LEU A 174 27.32 23.05 -24.60
C LEU A 174 26.07 22.77 -25.47
N LEU A 175 25.98 21.59 -26.08
CA LEU A 175 24.84 21.16 -26.90
C LEU A 175 24.18 19.89 -26.32
N ARG A 176 24.52 18.70 -26.81
CA ARG A 176 24.04 17.42 -26.26
C ARG A 176 24.33 17.33 -24.75
N GLY A 177 23.33 17.00 -23.95
CA GLY A 177 23.46 16.90 -22.49
C GLY A 177 23.62 18.22 -21.74
N ALA A 178 23.59 19.37 -22.42
CA ALA A 178 23.73 20.67 -21.76
C ALA A 178 22.43 21.15 -21.10
N GLY A 179 22.57 21.85 -19.99
CA GLY A 179 21.47 22.51 -19.28
C GLY A 179 20.88 21.68 -18.14
N ALA A 180 20.42 22.37 -17.10
CA ALA A 180 19.98 21.73 -15.86
C ALA A 180 18.80 20.76 -16.05
N GLU A 181 17.85 21.10 -16.91
CA GLU A 181 16.69 20.25 -17.20
C GLU A 181 17.05 18.91 -17.88
N ILE A 182 18.21 18.83 -18.55
CA ILE A 182 18.64 17.62 -19.23
C ILE A 182 19.59 16.84 -18.34
N ALA A 183 20.67 17.49 -17.90
CA ALA A 183 21.74 16.85 -17.15
C ALA A 183 21.30 16.38 -15.76
N ALA A 184 20.42 17.13 -15.10
CA ALA A 184 19.91 16.77 -13.79
C ALA A 184 18.60 15.96 -13.85
N GLU A 185 18.10 15.55 -15.03
CA GLU A 185 16.82 14.82 -15.10
C GLU A 185 16.84 13.51 -14.30
N VAL A 186 17.99 12.81 -14.23
CA VAL A 186 18.12 11.61 -13.39
C VAL A 186 17.91 11.94 -11.91
N LEU A 187 18.44 13.07 -11.43
CA LEU A 187 18.22 13.55 -10.07
C LEU A 187 16.77 14.00 -9.86
N THR A 188 16.21 14.77 -10.80
CA THR A 188 14.81 15.22 -10.77
C THR A 188 13.84 14.03 -10.71
N GLN A 189 14.08 13.00 -11.51
CA GLN A 189 13.27 11.78 -11.50
C GLN A 189 13.40 11.04 -10.17
N ALA A 190 14.63 10.85 -9.65
CA ALA A 190 14.82 10.21 -8.35
C ALA A 190 14.13 10.97 -7.21
N GLU A 191 14.14 12.31 -7.24
CA GLU A 191 13.42 13.13 -6.27
C GLU A 191 11.89 12.97 -6.41
N ARG A 192 11.37 12.92 -7.63
CA ARG A 192 9.94 12.66 -7.90
C ARG A 192 9.52 11.25 -7.53
N ASP A 193 10.38 10.25 -7.72
CA ASP A 193 10.06 8.86 -7.38
C ASP A 193 9.87 8.70 -5.87
N VAL A 194 10.64 9.42 -5.03
CA VAL A 194 10.38 9.49 -3.58
C VAL A 194 9.02 10.11 -3.29
N ILE A 195 8.66 11.22 -3.95
CA ILE A 195 7.33 11.86 -3.81
C ILE A 195 6.22 10.85 -4.15
N TYR A 196 6.40 10.09 -5.24
CA TYR A 196 5.44 9.08 -5.67
C TYR A 196 5.28 7.97 -4.65
N GLU A 197 6.38 7.45 -4.10
CA GLU A 197 6.31 6.39 -3.09
C GLU A 197 5.77 6.90 -1.75
N VAL A 198 6.05 8.15 -1.35
CA VAL A 198 5.40 8.78 -0.18
C VAL A 198 3.88 8.80 -0.35
N ARG A 199 3.41 9.28 -1.50
CA ARG A 199 1.98 9.33 -1.84
C ARG A 199 1.35 7.95 -1.93
N SER A 200 2.03 7.01 -2.56
CA SER A 200 1.57 5.63 -2.72
C SER A 200 1.47 4.93 -1.38
N PHE A 201 2.48 5.09 -0.51
CA PHE A 201 2.47 4.53 0.83
C PHE A 201 1.36 5.15 1.68
N SER A 202 1.18 6.49 1.64
CA SER A 202 0.09 7.15 2.39
C SER A 202 -1.29 6.69 1.92
N HIS A 203 -1.51 6.55 0.61
CA HIS A 203 -2.75 5.97 0.08
C HIS A 203 -2.94 4.53 0.54
N TYR A 204 -1.88 3.71 0.48
CA TYR A 204 -1.88 2.34 0.95
C TYR A 204 -2.22 2.24 2.45
N GLN A 205 -1.71 3.13 3.31
CA GLN A 205 -2.05 3.16 4.73
C GLN A 205 -3.55 3.35 4.95
N LYS A 206 -4.19 4.26 4.19
CA LYS A 206 -5.64 4.49 4.26
C LYS A 206 -6.42 3.27 3.78
N GLN A 207 -6.01 2.67 2.66
CA GLN A 207 -6.62 1.45 2.11
C GLN A 207 -6.53 0.30 3.12
N PHE A 208 -5.33 0.05 3.64
CA PHE A 208 -5.07 -1.02 4.60
C PHE A 208 -5.88 -0.87 5.89
N ALA A 209 -5.99 0.35 6.42
CA ALA A 209 -6.82 0.62 7.59
C ALA A 209 -8.31 0.30 7.32
N VAL A 210 -8.84 0.71 6.17
CA VAL A 210 -10.22 0.36 5.78
C VAL A 210 -10.39 -1.14 5.62
N ASP A 211 -9.43 -1.85 5.03
CA ASP A 211 -9.50 -3.30 4.86
C ASP A 211 -9.48 -4.06 6.18
N VAL A 212 -8.67 -3.63 7.16
CA VAL A 212 -8.67 -4.22 8.51
C VAL A 212 -10.00 -3.97 9.23
N VAL A 213 -10.56 -2.76 9.10
CA VAL A 213 -11.90 -2.45 9.64
C VAL A 213 -12.96 -3.35 9.00
N ASN A 214 -12.95 -3.46 7.67
CA ASN A 214 -13.92 -4.26 6.95
C ASN A 214 -13.86 -5.74 7.36
N ASP A 215 -12.66 -6.33 7.45
CA ASP A 215 -12.48 -7.72 7.87
C ASP A 215 -12.98 -7.94 9.30
N TYR A 216 -12.69 -7.01 10.22
CA TYR A 216 -13.17 -7.09 11.59
C TYR A 216 -14.69 -6.97 11.67
N LEU A 217 -15.31 -6.07 10.91
CA LEU A 217 -16.77 -5.95 10.86
C LEU A 217 -17.42 -7.20 10.26
N ASP A 218 -16.82 -7.80 9.24
CA ASP A 218 -17.26 -9.07 8.66
C ASP A 218 -17.19 -10.20 9.69
N LEU A 219 -16.11 -10.26 10.50
CA LEU A 219 -16.02 -11.21 11.60
C LEU A 219 -17.11 -11.03 12.66
N LEU A 220 -17.40 -9.78 13.04
CA LEU A 220 -18.48 -9.51 13.98
C LEU A 220 -19.83 -9.92 13.40
N GLN A 221 -20.08 -9.64 12.12
CA GLN A 221 -21.30 -10.05 11.42
C GLN A 221 -21.43 -11.58 11.35
N GLN A 222 -20.34 -12.30 11.05
CA GLN A 222 -20.32 -13.77 11.05
C GLN A 222 -20.53 -14.34 12.45
N GLY A 223 -19.94 -13.73 13.48
CA GLY A 223 -20.16 -14.11 14.87
C GLY A 223 -21.61 -13.92 15.32
N GLU A 224 -22.27 -12.86 14.84
CA GLU A 224 -23.70 -12.64 15.08
C GLU A 224 -24.56 -13.66 14.31
N SER A 225 -24.20 -13.98 13.07
CA SER A 225 -24.83 -15.07 12.30
C SER A 225 -24.74 -16.42 13.01
N MET A 226 -23.59 -16.73 13.61
CA MET A 226 -23.39 -17.93 14.43
C MET A 226 -24.30 -17.92 15.68
N ARG A 227 -24.44 -16.78 16.37
CA ARG A 227 -25.35 -16.65 17.54
C ARG A 227 -26.82 -16.81 17.16
N LEU A 228 -27.24 -16.22 16.05
CA LEU A 228 -28.61 -16.37 15.53
C LEU A 228 -28.88 -17.83 15.11
N SER A 229 -27.91 -18.49 14.46
CA SER A 229 -28.01 -19.90 14.09
C SER A 229 -28.11 -20.82 15.31
N TYR A 230 -27.34 -20.53 16.37
CA TYR A 230 -27.45 -21.24 17.65
C TYR A 230 -28.81 -21.02 18.31
N THR A 231 -29.29 -19.78 18.36
CA THR A 231 -30.61 -19.45 18.91
C THR A 231 -31.73 -20.17 18.16
N ASN A 232 -31.64 -20.22 16.83
CA ASN A 232 -32.57 -21.00 16.00
C ASN A 232 -32.51 -22.50 16.35
N TYR A 233 -31.32 -23.09 16.47
CA TYR A 233 -31.16 -24.49 16.89
C TYR A 233 -31.84 -24.78 18.24
N ILE A 234 -31.63 -23.92 19.25
CA ILE A 234 -32.30 -24.06 20.55
C ILE A 234 -33.82 -23.93 20.42
N ASN A 235 -34.31 -22.94 19.68
CA ASN A 235 -35.74 -22.74 19.43
C ASN A 235 -36.39 -23.94 18.72
N ARG A 236 -35.66 -24.63 17.84
CA ARG A 236 -36.10 -25.85 17.16
C ARG A 236 -36.23 -27.03 18.13
N GLY A 237 -35.29 -27.16 19.07
CA GLY A 237 -35.36 -28.17 20.13
C GLY A 237 -36.57 -27.96 21.06
N ILE A 238 -36.81 -26.72 21.48
CA ILE A 238 -37.99 -26.37 22.29
C ILE A 238 -39.28 -26.66 21.51
N PHE A 239 -39.33 -26.28 20.23
CA PHE A 239 -40.49 -26.54 19.38
C PHE A 239 -40.75 -28.05 19.19
N LEU A 240 -39.71 -28.86 19.00
CA LEU A 240 -39.84 -30.31 18.94
C LEU A 240 -40.49 -30.88 20.21
N GLN A 241 -40.04 -30.46 21.39
CA GLN A 241 -40.61 -30.91 22.67
C GLN A 241 -42.09 -30.57 22.78
N GLU A 242 -42.50 -29.38 22.30
CA GLU A 242 -43.91 -28.99 22.25
C GLU A 242 -44.73 -29.92 21.36
N ILE A 243 -44.22 -30.23 20.16
CA ILE A 243 -44.91 -31.10 19.20
C ILE A 243 -44.98 -32.54 19.73
N GLU A 244 -43.91 -33.07 20.32
CA GLU A 244 -43.90 -34.41 20.92
C GLU A 244 -44.93 -34.55 22.05
N ALA A 245 -45.07 -33.53 22.90
CA ALA A 245 -46.09 -33.50 23.95
C ALA A 245 -47.53 -33.49 23.37
N ARG A 246 -47.76 -32.76 22.27
CA ARG A 246 -49.06 -32.74 21.57
C ARG A 246 -49.37 -34.08 20.90
N VAL A 247 -48.36 -34.77 20.37
CA VAL A 247 -48.51 -36.14 19.83
C VAL A 247 -48.88 -37.11 20.94
N GLN A 248 -48.23 -37.05 22.10
CA GLN A 248 -48.58 -37.87 23.27
C GLN A 248 -50.01 -37.63 23.76
N ALA A 249 -50.48 -36.37 23.67
CA ALA A 249 -51.86 -35.99 23.98
C ALA A 249 -52.88 -36.35 22.88
N GLY A 250 -52.46 -36.95 21.76
CA GLY A 250 -53.32 -37.29 20.62
C GLY A 250 -53.80 -36.08 19.80
N LEU A 251 -53.20 -34.90 20.00
CA LEU A 251 -53.58 -33.64 19.35
C LEU A 251 -52.86 -33.42 18.01
N GLN A 252 -51.78 -34.17 17.74
CA GLN A 252 -50.98 -34.08 16.51
C GLN A 252 -50.50 -35.46 16.05
N SER A 253 -50.06 -35.56 14.80
CA SER A 253 -49.54 -36.80 14.21
C SER A 253 -48.05 -37.01 14.48
N GLU A 254 -47.60 -38.26 14.58
CA GLU A 254 -46.16 -38.59 14.66
C GLU A 254 -45.35 -38.07 13.47
N PHE A 255 -45.99 -37.94 12.30
CA PHE A 255 -45.37 -37.34 11.12
C PHE A 255 -44.91 -35.91 11.39
N GLU A 256 -45.72 -35.12 12.10
CA GLU A 256 -45.36 -33.74 12.48
C GLU A 256 -44.17 -33.70 13.45
N ALA A 257 -44.11 -34.61 14.43
CA ALA A 257 -42.94 -34.75 15.30
C ALA A 257 -41.67 -35.10 14.52
N LYS A 258 -41.74 -36.03 13.56
CA LYS A 258 -40.61 -36.36 12.67
C LYS A 258 -40.17 -35.17 11.82
N GLN A 259 -41.12 -34.35 11.35
CA GLN A 259 -40.81 -33.13 10.61
C GLN A 259 -40.10 -32.09 11.49
N ALA A 260 -40.59 -31.87 12.72
CA ALA A 260 -39.92 -31.00 13.69
C ALA A 260 -38.51 -31.51 14.02
N LYS A 261 -38.34 -32.84 14.17
CA LYS A 261 -37.04 -33.47 14.42
C LYS A 261 -36.06 -33.25 13.28
N GLN A 262 -36.51 -33.42 12.04
CA GLN A 262 -35.69 -33.13 10.86
C GLN A 262 -35.26 -31.66 10.81
N SER A 263 -36.15 -30.74 11.18
CA SER A 263 -35.84 -29.31 11.24
C SER A 263 -34.80 -28.98 12.32
N GLU A 264 -34.85 -29.64 13.49
CA GLU A 264 -33.81 -29.54 14.52
C GLU A 264 -32.44 -29.98 13.99
N PHE A 265 -32.38 -31.12 13.27
CA PHE A 265 -31.13 -31.60 12.67
C PHE A 265 -30.57 -30.64 11.63
N SER A 266 -31.41 -30.09 10.75
CA SER A 266 -30.99 -29.08 9.77
C SER A 266 -30.48 -27.79 10.43
N ALA A 267 -31.11 -27.35 11.53
CA ALA A 267 -30.65 -26.19 12.29
C ALA A 267 -29.31 -26.46 13.00
N LYS A 268 -29.10 -27.67 13.54
CA LYS A 268 -27.83 -28.09 14.12
C LYS A 268 -26.69 -28.06 13.09
N LEU A 269 -26.93 -28.59 11.89
CA LEU A 269 -25.95 -28.56 10.79
C LEU A 269 -25.63 -27.12 10.36
N SER A 270 -26.64 -26.25 10.30
CA SER A 270 -26.45 -24.83 9.97
C SER A 270 -25.61 -24.11 11.03
N TYR A 271 -25.86 -24.37 12.31
CA TYR A 271 -25.03 -23.84 13.41
C TYR A 271 -23.58 -24.33 13.30
N MET A 272 -23.35 -25.63 13.06
CA MET A 272 -22.00 -26.18 12.87
C MET A 272 -21.29 -25.52 11.68
N SER A 273 -22.00 -25.33 10.55
CA SER A 273 -21.45 -24.65 9.38
C SER A 273 -21.08 -23.20 9.68
N SER A 274 -21.97 -22.43 10.32
CA SER A 274 -21.69 -21.04 10.71
C SER A 274 -20.52 -20.91 11.69
N THR A 275 -20.36 -21.90 12.59
CA THR A 275 -19.23 -21.99 13.52
C THR A 275 -17.93 -22.19 12.78
N ASN A 276 -17.88 -23.14 11.83
CA ASN A 276 -16.68 -23.39 11.02
C ASN A 276 -16.32 -22.17 10.16
N THR A 277 -17.30 -21.50 9.55
CA THR A 277 -17.07 -20.28 8.76
C THR A 277 -16.47 -19.16 9.61
N PHE A 278 -17.02 -18.93 10.80
CA PHE A 278 -16.49 -17.93 11.73
C PHE A 278 -15.06 -18.29 12.18
N GLN A 279 -14.79 -19.55 12.51
CA GLN A 279 -13.46 -20.01 12.93
C GLN A 279 -12.42 -19.84 11.81
N ASN A 280 -12.75 -20.22 10.58
CA ASN A 280 -11.85 -20.05 9.43
C ASN A 280 -11.52 -18.58 9.18
N SER A 281 -12.53 -17.70 9.17
CA SER A 281 -12.31 -16.26 8.98
C SER A 281 -11.51 -15.66 10.14
N LEU A 282 -11.73 -16.14 11.37
CA LEU A 282 -10.96 -15.68 12.53
C LEU A 282 -9.49 -16.09 12.41
N ASP A 283 -9.21 -17.28 11.91
CA ASP A 283 -7.84 -17.75 11.66
C ASP A 283 -7.16 -16.97 10.53
N ASP A 284 -7.87 -16.65 9.45
CA ASP A 284 -7.37 -15.76 8.39
C ASP A 284 -7.05 -14.37 8.93
N PHE A 285 -7.91 -13.83 9.79
CA PHE A 285 -7.68 -12.55 10.44
C PHE A 285 -6.49 -12.59 11.40
N LYS A 286 -6.31 -13.66 12.18
CA LYS A 286 -5.08 -13.87 12.98
C LYS A 286 -3.84 -13.81 12.12
N GLN A 287 -3.85 -14.46 10.95
CA GLN A 287 -2.73 -14.40 10.02
C GLN A 287 -2.48 -12.98 9.50
N LYS A 288 -3.55 -12.22 9.19
CA LYS A 288 -3.45 -10.82 8.77
C LYS A 288 -2.82 -9.94 9.86
N LEU A 289 -3.13 -10.22 11.13
CA LEU A 289 -2.52 -9.56 12.29
C LEU A 289 -1.15 -10.14 12.69
N ALA A 290 -0.64 -11.11 11.93
CA ALA A 290 0.57 -11.87 12.21
C ALA A 290 0.59 -12.56 13.59
N LEU A 291 -0.58 -12.90 14.13
CA LEU A 291 -0.75 -13.66 15.36
C LEU A 291 -0.62 -15.18 15.07
N SER A 292 -0.13 -15.94 16.05
CA SER A 292 -0.20 -17.41 15.98
C SER A 292 -1.65 -17.88 15.96
N LEU A 293 -1.95 -18.91 15.16
CA LEU A 293 -3.27 -19.54 15.07
C LEU A 293 -3.75 -20.10 16.42
N GLY A 294 -2.83 -20.52 17.27
CA GLY A 294 -3.12 -21.00 18.63
C GLY A 294 -3.57 -19.91 19.61
N THR A 295 -3.49 -18.63 19.23
CA THR A 295 -3.92 -17.50 20.07
C THR A 295 -5.43 -17.50 20.23
N LYS A 296 -5.90 -17.47 21.48
CA LYS A 296 -7.33 -17.38 21.80
C LYS A 296 -7.76 -15.92 21.84
N ILE A 297 -8.61 -15.53 20.88
CA ILE A 297 -9.08 -14.16 20.70
C ILE A 297 -10.58 -14.09 20.99
N ARG A 298 -10.99 -13.11 21.80
CA ARG A 298 -12.38 -12.69 21.96
C ARG A 298 -12.56 -11.34 21.27
N LEU A 299 -13.47 -11.25 20.30
CA LEU A 299 -13.76 -9.99 19.63
C LEU A 299 -14.66 -9.11 20.49
N ASP A 300 -14.48 -7.79 20.38
CA ASP A 300 -15.41 -6.81 20.95
C ASP A 300 -16.61 -6.58 20.01
N PHE A 301 -17.76 -7.17 20.36
CA PHE A 301 -19.02 -7.02 19.65
C PHE A 301 -19.73 -5.68 19.93
N GLY A 302 -19.28 -4.89 20.91
CA GLY A 302 -19.83 -3.56 21.19
C GLY A 302 -19.74 -2.62 19.98
N VAL A 303 -18.81 -2.87 19.06
CA VAL A 303 -18.70 -2.15 17.79
C VAL A 303 -19.98 -2.25 16.94
N LEU A 304 -20.68 -3.38 16.91
CA LEU A 304 -21.95 -3.50 16.16
C LEU A 304 -23.06 -2.62 16.77
N GLU A 305 -23.12 -2.55 18.09
CA GLU A 305 -24.06 -1.67 18.79
C GLU A 305 -23.73 -0.19 18.53
N ASN A 306 -22.45 0.18 18.51
CA ASN A 306 -22.02 1.53 18.16
C ASN A 306 -22.43 1.91 16.72
N LEU A 307 -22.32 0.99 15.76
CA LEU A 307 -22.80 1.21 14.39
C LEU A 307 -24.32 1.38 14.35
N LYS A 308 -25.05 0.55 15.10
CA LYS A 308 -26.51 0.67 15.21
C LYS A 308 -26.93 2.02 15.81
N GLN A 309 -26.23 2.51 16.84
CA GLN A 309 -26.47 3.81 17.44
C GLN A 309 -26.12 4.98 16.49
N MET A 310 -25.05 4.84 15.72
CA MET A 310 -24.67 5.79 14.67
C MET A 310 -25.74 5.89 13.57
N GLY A 311 -26.47 4.80 13.32
CA GLY A 311 -27.43 4.69 12.23
C GLY A 311 -26.74 4.74 10.87
N LEU A 312 -27.47 5.18 9.84
CA LEU A 312 -26.98 5.23 8.46
C LEU A 312 -26.77 6.69 8.00
N PRO A 313 -25.70 7.37 8.44
CA PRO A 313 -25.51 8.78 8.15
C PRO A 313 -25.23 9.00 6.65
N PRO A 314 -26.04 9.82 5.97
CA PRO A 314 -25.87 10.05 4.54
C PRO A 314 -24.52 10.72 4.25
N VAL A 315 -23.98 10.45 3.06
CA VAL A 315 -22.82 11.17 2.53
C VAL A 315 -23.32 12.10 1.43
N PRO A 316 -23.42 13.42 1.68
CA PRO A 316 -24.04 14.37 0.76
C PRO A 316 -23.10 14.73 -0.39
N ILE A 317 -22.84 13.77 -1.26
CA ILE A 317 -21.89 13.89 -2.37
C ILE A 317 -22.56 13.45 -3.67
N THR A 318 -22.47 14.31 -4.68
CA THR A 318 -22.88 13.97 -6.04
C THR A 318 -21.72 13.31 -6.77
N ASP A 319 -22.00 12.62 -7.88
CA ASP A 319 -20.97 12.04 -8.76
C ASP A 319 -19.94 13.10 -9.19
N ARG A 320 -20.40 14.29 -9.59
CA ARG A 320 -19.57 15.41 -10.03
C ARG A 320 -18.71 15.98 -8.89
N ALA A 321 -19.30 16.19 -7.71
CA ALA A 321 -18.58 16.69 -6.54
C ALA A 321 -17.54 15.67 -6.06
N GLY A 322 -17.92 14.38 -6.01
CA GLY A 322 -17.01 13.29 -5.64
C GLY A 322 -15.84 13.15 -6.60
N TYR A 323 -16.07 13.24 -7.90
CA TYR A 323 -14.99 13.23 -8.89
C TYR A 323 -14.03 14.41 -8.70
N ARG A 324 -14.54 15.62 -8.46
CA ARG A 324 -13.71 16.81 -8.22
C ARG A 324 -12.85 16.65 -6.96
N LEU A 325 -13.43 16.13 -5.87
CA LEU A 325 -12.68 15.84 -4.65
C LEU A 325 -11.61 14.78 -4.91
N ALA A 326 -11.96 13.72 -5.64
CA ALA A 326 -11.03 12.64 -5.95
C ALA A 326 -9.81 13.12 -6.74
N ILE A 327 -10.00 13.90 -7.82
CA ILE A 327 -8.87 14.41 -8.63
C ILE A 327 -7.95 15.38 -7.88
N THR A 328 -8.44 15.96 -6.77
CA THR A 328 -7.67 16.92 -5.96
C THR A 328 -6.94 16.22 -4.81
N ASN A 329 -7.60 15.23 -4.18
CA ASN A 329 -7.15 14.67 -2.92
C ASN A 329 -6.56 13.25 -3.03
N ARG A 330 -6.83 12.52 -4.12
CA ARG A 330 -6.30 11.15 -4.29
C ARG A 330 -4.83 11.18 -4.68
N LEU A 331 -4.00 10.79 -3.73
CA LEU A 331 -2.54 10.77 -3.85
C LEU A 331 -2.03 9.87 -4.98
N ASP A 332 -2.71 8.74 -5.23
CA ASP A 332 -2.39 7.81 -6.33
C ASP A 332 -2.68 8.42 -7.71
N LEU A 333 -3.80 9.15 -7.85
CA LEU A 333 -4.09 9.86 -9.10
C LEU A 333 -3.13 11.04 -9.33
N LEU A 334 -2.74 11.77 -8.29
CA LEU A 334 -1.72 12.82 -8.41
C LEU A 334 -0.41 12.26 -8.95
N ASN A 335 -0.01 11.04 -8.52
CA ASN A 335 1.14 10.35 -9.10
C ASN A 335 0.94 10.03 -10.58
N ALA A 336 -0.27 9.65 -10.99
CA ALA A 336 -0.54 9.33 -12.39
C ALA A 336 -0.40 10.56 -13.30
N ILE A 337 -0.91 11.71 -12.84
CA ILE A 337 -0.78 13.03 -13.49
C ILE A 337 0.69 13.44 -13.58
N ASP A 338 1.43 13.38 -12.48
CA ASP A 338 2.84 13.79 -12.48
C ASP A 338 3.72 12.89 -13.38
N LYS A 339 3.45 11.58 -13.40
CA LYS A 339 4.12 10.65 -14.33
C LYS A 339 3.79 10.93 -15.81
N PHE A 340 2.63 11.51 -16.10
CA PHE A 340 2.35 12.02 -17.45
C PHE A 340 3.22 13.24 -17.78
N GLU A 341 3.36 14.20 -16.86
CA GLU A 341 4.28 15.33 -17.04
C GLU A 341 5.74 14.88 -17.18
N ASP A 342 6.17 13.86 -16.43
CA ASP A 342 7.50 13.25 -16.58
C ASP A 342 7.73 12.70 -17.98
N SER A 343 6.72 12.09 -18.59
CA SER A 343 6.85 11.57 -19.95
C SER A 343 7.15 12.66 -20.99
N LYS A 344 6.67 13.90 -20.77
CA LYS A 344 7.04 15.05 -21.59
C LYS A 344 8.52 15.44 -21.42
N ARG A 345 9.05 15.37 -20.19
CA ARG A 345 10.48 15.65 -19.92
C ARG A 345 11.37 14.61 -20.59
N LYS A 346 11.01 13.33 -20.51
CA LYS A 346 11.73 12.24 -21.19
C LYS A 346 11.81 12.43 -22.71
N VAL A 347 10.74 12.94 -23.33
CA VAL A 347 10.77 13.34 -24.76
C VAL A 347 11.77 14.47 -25.01
N ARG A 348 11.84 15.47 -24.11
CA ARG A 348 12.83 16.57 -24.23
C ARG A 348 14.26 16.09 -24.11
N VAL A 349 14.54 15.17 -23.18
CA VAL A 349 15.86 14.53 -23.02
C VAL A 349 16.24 13.75 -24.28
N ALA A 350 15.38 12.84 -24.75
CA ALA A 350 15.66 12.05 -25.95
C ALA A 350 15.82 12.91 -27.22
N ARG A 351 15.11 14.06 -27.29
CA ARG A 351 15.31 15.04 -28.37
C ARG A 351 16.66 15.75 -28.27
N GLN A 352 17.15 16.03 -27.06
CA GLN A 352 18.47 16.64 -26.85
C GLN A 352 19.59 15.69 -27.26
N ASP A 353 19.41 14.38 -27.06
CA ASP A 353 20.39 13.36 -27.42
C ASP A 353 20.63 13.26 -28.94
N LEU A 354 19.69 13.75 -29.77
CA LEU A 354 19.87 13.85 -31.22
C LEU A 354 20.82 14.99 -31.65
N LYS A 355 21.15 15.94 -30.78
CA LYS A 355 22.08 17.03 -31.13
C LYS A 355 23.51 16.52 -31.20
N PRO A 356 24.40 17.18 -31.96
CA PRO A 356 25.84 16.95 -31.85
C PRO A 356 26.37 17.20 -30.43
N SER A 357 27.45 16.51 -30.06
CA SER A 357 28.15 16.76 -28.80
C SER A 357 29.16 17.87 -29.04
N LEU A 358 28.92 19.04 -28.44
CA LEU A 358 29.92 20.12 -28.36
C LEU A 358 30.19 20.34 -26.89
N SER A 359 31.45 20.26 -26.47
CA SER A 359 31.84 20.42 -25.06
C SER A 359 33.09 21.28 -24.92
N ILE A 360 33.17 22.04 -23.83
CA ILE A 360 34.43 22.60 -23.34
C ILE A 360 35.15 21.47 -22.61
N VAL A 361 36.41 21.25 -22.94
CA VAL A 361 37.29 20.32 -22.22
C VAL A 361 38.49 21.10 -21.74
N ALA A 362 38.79 20.98 -20.45
CA ALA A 362 40.01 21.54 -19.87
C ALA A 362 40.69 20.48 -19.02
N ASP A 363 42.00 20.33 -19.19
CA ASP A 363 42.83 19.43 -18.41
C ASP A 363 44.01 20.19 -17.82
N ALA A 364 44.44 19.77 -16.65
CA ALA A 364 45.66 20.26 -16.02
C ALA A 364 46.39 19.08 -15.36
N SER A 365 47.67 18.92 -15.64
CA SER A 365 48.51 17.88 -15.03
C SER A 365 49.78 18.49 -14.43
N LEU A 366 50.11 18.08 -13.20
CA LEU A 366 51.42 18.40 -12.62
C LEU A 366 52.52 17.67 -13.40
N THR A 367 53.58 18.39 -13.76
CA THR A 367 54.70 17.83 -14.51
C THR A 367 55.67 17.12 -13.57
N ASP A 368 55.90 15.81 -13.76
CA ASP A 368 56.87 14.91 -13.09
C ASP A 368 57.60 15.49 -11.87
N GLN A 369 57.09 15.21 -10.66
CA GLN A 369 57.71 15.63 -9.39
C GLN A 369 58.09 14.44 -8.50
N PHE A 370 59.38 14.28 -8.23
CA PHE A 370 59.86 13.39 -7.16
C PHE A 370 59.33 13.86 -5.80
N TYR A 371 59.15 12.92 -4.86
CA TYR A 371 58.63 13.15 -3.50
C TYR A 371 59.33 14.26 -2.71
N THR A 372 60.52 14.70 -3.13
CA THR A 372 61.35 15.69 -2.44
C THR A 372 61.21 17.13 -2.95
N SER A 373 60.46 17.39 -4.02
CA SER A 373 60.22 18.76 -4.51
C SER A 373 58.85 18.90 -5.18
N PHE A 374 57.80 19.06 -4.37
CA PHE A 374 56.49 19.48 -4.87
C PHE A 374 56.54 20.96 -5.28
N GLN A 375 56.43 21.23 -6.58
CA GLN A 375 56.43 22.57 -7.19
C GLN A 375 55.08 22.80 -7.89
N PRO A 376 54.04 23.23 -7.17
CA PRO A 376 52.69 23.38 -7.74
C PRO A 376 52.63 24.35 -8.93
N GLU A 377 53.67 25.17 -9.14
CA GLU A 377 53.80 26.12 -10.24
C GLU A 377 54.18 25.45 -11.57
N LYS A 378 54.67 24.19 -11.56
CA LYS A 378 55.02 23.43 -12.76
C LYS A 378 53.89 22.49 -13.17
N PHE A 379 52.97 23.02 -13.97
CA PHE A 379 51.87 22.26 -14.53
C PHE A 379 51.73 22.53 -16.03
N THR A 380 51.18 21.55 -16.75
CA THR A 380 50.67 21.73 -18.11
C THR A 380 49.16 21.84 -18.02
N ALA A 381 48.58 22.86 -18.66
CA ALA A 381 47.13 22.99 -18.76
C ALA A 381 46.71 23.22 -20.21
N ASN A 382 45.66 22.53 -20.64
CA ASN A 382 45.07 22.68 -21.95
C ASN A 382 43.58 23.01 -21.78
N ALA A 383 43.05 23.83 -22.69
CA ALA A 383 41.63 24.08 -22.79
C ALA A 383 41.25 24.11 -24.27
N GLY A 384 40.13 23.47 -24.61
CA GLY A 384 39.69 23.36 -26.00
C GLY A 384 38.21 23.08 -26.13
N LEU A 385 37.74 23.17 -27.37
CA LEU A 385 36.41 22.75 -27.75
C LEU A 385 36.49 21.39 -28.42
N LYS A 386 35.66 20.45 -27.95
CA LYS A 386 35.50 19.13 -28.56
C LYS A 386 34.14 19.05 -29.22
N LEU A 387 34.14 18.85 -30.54
CA LEU A 387 32.93 18.62 -31.35
C LEU A 387 32.93 17.17 -31.84
N ASP A 388 32.00 16.36 -31.36
CA ASP A 388 31.72 15.02 -31.88
C ASP A 388 30.45 15.05 -32.74
N LEU A 389 30.62 14.79 -34.04
CA LEU A 389 29.53 14.71 -35.01
C LEU A 389 28.96 13.28 -35.06
N PRO A 390 27.68 13.07 -34.71
CA PRO A 390 27.08 11.75 -34.72
C PRO A 390 26.66 11.36 -36.15
N LEU A 391 27.51 10.57 -36.82
CA LEU A 391 27.28 10.12 -38.21
C LEU A 391 26.24 8.99 -38.31
N ASP A 392 26.14 8.14 -37.28
CA ASP A 392 25.07 7.16 -37.11
C ASP A 392 24.31 7.47 -35.82
N GLN A 393 22.98 7.65 -35.95
CA GLN A 393 22.06 7.98 -34.86
C GLN A 393 20.89 7.01 -34.79
N LEU A 394 21.03 5.80 -35.34
CA LEU A 394 19.92 4.84 -35.37
C LEU A 394 19.37 4.56 -33.95
N SER A 395 20.27 4.45 -32.96
CA SER A 395 19.91 4.23 -31.56
C SER A 395 19.13 5.42 -30.98
N GLU A 396 19.66 6.63 -31.10
CA GLU A 396 19.05 7.87 -30.58
C GLU A 396 17.73 8.19 -31.29
N ARG A 397 17.65 7.97 -32.60
CA ARG A 397 16.41 8.10 -33.39
C ARG A 397 15.33 7.15 -32.87
N ASN A 398 15.69 5.89 -32.64
CA ASN A 398 14.76 4.89 -32.12
C ASN A 398 14.39 5.20 -30.65
N ALA A 399 15.31 5.69 -29.83
CA ALA A 399 15.04 6.13 -28.46
C ALA A 399 14.07 7.33 -28.44
N TYR A 400 14.27 8.32 -29.32
CA TYR A 400 13.36 9.46 -29.47
C TYR A 400 11.97 9.01 -29.91
N ARG A 401 11.85 8.16 -30.94
CA ARG A 401 10.55 7.62 -31.36
C ARG A 401 9.88 6.82 -30.26
N THR A 402 10.65 6.03 -29.50
CA THR A 402 10.16 5.29 -28.32
C THR A 402 9.64 6.24 -27.25
N SER A 403 10.31 7.37 -27.00
CA SER A 403 9.86 8.37 -26.02
C SER A 403 8.52 9.01 -26.43
N LEU A 404 8.32 9.33 -27.72
CA LEU A 404 7.07 9.87 -28.24
C LEU A 404 5.90 8.88 -28.09
N ILE A 405 6.12 7.62 -28.48
CA ILE A 405 5.11 6.56 -28.31
C ILE A 405 4.80 6.36 -26.83
N SER A 406 5.81 6.39 -25.96
CA SER A 406 5.64 6.26 -24.52
C SER A 406 4.82 7.41 -23.92
N TYR A 407 5.06 8.65 -24.37
CA TYR A 407 4.25 9.81 -24.01
C TYR A 407 2.79 9.64 -24.44
N GLU A 408 2.53 9.24 -25.69
CA GLU A 408 1.16 9.01 -26.17
C GLU A 408 0.45 7.87 -25.42
N ARG A 409 1.17 6.79 -25.08
CA ARG A 409 0.65 5.72 -24.23
C ARG A 409 0.31 6.24 -22.84
N ARG A 410 1.15 7.11 -22.26
CA ARG A 410 0.91 7.69 -20.93
C ARG A 410 -0.28 8.65 -20.94
N LEU A 411 -0.48 9.42 -22.00
CA LEU A 411 -1.67 10.25 -22.21
C LEU A 411 -2.96 9.41 -22.20
N ARG A 412 -3.00 8.34 -23.00
CA ARG A 412 -4.15 7.43 -23.04
C ARG A 412 -4.39 6.75 -21.69
N SER A 413 -3.33 6.31 -21.02
CA SER A 413 -3.41 5.72 -19.68
C SER A 413 -4.03 6.69 -18.67
N LEU A 414 -3.62 7.97 -18.67
CA LEU A 414 -4.18 8.98 -17.77
C LEU A 414 -5.66 9.24 -18.08
N ALA A 415 -6.04 9.33 -19.36
CA ALA A 415 -7.44 9.49 -19.74
C ALA A 415 -8.30 8.32 -19.23
N THR A 416 -7.86 7.07 -19.44
CA THR A 416 -8.55 5.88 -18.93
C THR A 416 -8.66 5.87 -17.41
N GLU A 417 -7.63 6.31 -16.69
CA GLU A 417 -7.62 6.38 -15.22
C GLU A 417 -8.61 7.43 -14.69
N LEU A 418 -8.69 8.60 -15.33
CA LEU A 418 -9.67 9.63 -15.01
C LEU A 418 -11.11 9.18 -15.30
N ASP A 419 -11.35 8.52 -16.43
CA ASP A 419 -12.66 7.99 -16.78
C ASP A 419 -13.09 6.88 -15.81
N SER A 420 -12.17 5.96 -15.47
CA SER A 420 -12.40 4.88 -14.51
C SER A 420 -12.65 5.41 -13.10
N LEU A 421 -11.96 6.48 -12.69
CA LEU A 421 -12.22 7.15 -11.43
C LEU A 421 -13.63 7.76 -11.40
N ARG A 422 -14.03 8.43 -12.48
CA ARG A 422 -15.37 9.04 -12.57
C ARG A 422 -16.47 7.97 -12.50
N ASP A 423 -16.31 6.87 -13.22
CA ASP A 423 -17.25 5.76 -13.19
C ASP A 423 -17.29 5.07 -11.81
N GLY A 424 -16.11 4.85 -11.21
CA GLY A 424 -15.99 4.30 -9.85
C GLY A 424 -16.72 5.15 -8.80
N VAL A 425 -16.47 6.47 -8.78
CA VAL A 425 -17.16 7.38 -7.85
C VAL A 425 -18.67 7.38 -8.08
N ARG A 426 -19.12 7.41 -9.35
CA ARG A 426 -20.55 7.36 -9.68
C ARG A 426 -21.20 6.07 -9.19
N THR A 427 -20.52 4.95 -9.37
CA THR A 427 -20.95 3.63 -8.91
C THR A 427 -21.01 3.57 -7.39
N ASP A 428 -20.02 4.12 -6.69
CA ASP A 428 -19.98 4.15 -5.22
C ASP A 428 -21.11 4.99 -4.62
N VAL A 429 -21.39 6.16 -5.19
CA VAL A 429 -22.52 7.01 -4.76
C VAL A 429 -23.85 6.25 -4.93
N ARG A 430 -24.07 5.62 -6.08
CA ARG A 430 -25.28 4.82 -6.33
C ARG A 430 -25.38 3.61 -5.41
N ASN A 431 -24.26 2.91 -5.19
CA ASN A 431 -24.20 1.74 -4.30
C ASN A 431 -24.51 2.13 -2.86
N LEU A 432 -24.02 3.28 -2.38
CA LEU A 432 -24.33 3.77 -1.03
C LEU A 432 -25.83 4.02 -0.85
N VAL A 433 -26.46 4.70 -1.82
CA VAL A 433 -27.91 4.93 -1.81
C VAL A 433 -28.67 3.60 -1.81
N ARG A 434 -28.33 2.69 -2.73
CA ARG A 434 -28.96 1.35 -2.80
C ARG A 434 -28.81 0.59 -1.49
N GLN A 435 -27.64 0.62 -0.86
CA GLN A 435 -27.38 -0.11 0.37
C GLN A 435 -28.20 0.43 1.55
N ARG A 436 -28.43 1.74 1.58
CA ARG A 436 -29.32 2.38 2.57
C ARG A 436 -30.76 1.93 2.40
N GLU A 437 -31.28 1.95 1.18
CA GLU A 437 -32.63 1.48 0.85
C GLU A 437 -32.81 -0.02 1.17
N ASN A 438 -31.80 -0.84 0.83
CA ASN A 438 -31.79 -2.26 1.17
C ASN A 438 -31.90 -2.47 2.68
N TYR A 439 -31.13 -1.74 3.50
CA TYR A 439 -31.22 -1.86 4.96
C TYR A 439 -32.64 -1.62 5.49
N PHE A 440 -33.29 -0.51 5.08
CA PHE A 440 -34.65 -0.22 5.55
C PHE A 440 -35.67 -1.24 5.05
N THR A 441 -35.50 -1.76 3.83
CA THR A 441 -36.33 -2.85 3.29
C THR A 441 -36.17 -4.13 4.11
N GLN A 442 -34.94 -4.52 4.44
CA GLN A 442 -34.68 -5.70 5.28
C GLN A 442 -35.23 -5.51 6.70
N LEU A 443 -35.14 -4.29 7.25
CA LEU A 443 -35.68 -3.98 8.57
C LEU A 443 -37.21 -4.13 8.62
N ALA A 444 -37.90 -3.67 7.58
CA ALA A 444 -39.35 -3.89 7.45
C ALA A 444 -39.69 -5.37 7.25
N ALA A 445 -38.90 -6.11 6.47
CA ALA A 445 -39.07 -7.55 6.26
C ALA A 445 -38.87 -8.36 7.56
N GLU A 446 -37.90 -7.99 8.40
CA GLU A 446 -37.68 -8.60 9.72
C GLU A 446 -38.89 -8.39 10.63
N LYS A 447 -39.41 -7.16 10.72
CA LYS A 447 -40.62 -6.86 11.50
C LYS A 447 -41.81 -7.71 11.02
N ASN A 448 -42.04 -7.76 9.71
CA ASN A 448 -43.13 -8.56 9.14
C ASN A 448 -42.94 -10.07 9.40
N ALA A 449 -41.72 -10.59 9.30
CA ALA A 449 -41.42 -12.00 9.58
C ALA A 449 -41.64 -12.34 11.07
N ALA A 450 -41.30 -11.43 11.98
CA ALA A 450 -41.53 -11.59 13.42
C ALA A 450 -43.04 -11.64 13.75
N GLU A 451 -43.82 -10.70 13.20
CA GLU A 451 -45.29 -10.67 13.34
C GLU A 451 -45.94 -11.93 12.76
N ASN A 452 -45.48 -12.39 11.58
CA ASN A 452 -45.98 -13.62 10.96
C ASN A 452 -45.69 -14.87 11.80
N LEU A 453 -44.49 -14.98 12.39
CA LEU A 453 -44.16 -16.09 13.29
C LEU A 453 -45.06 -16.09 14.53
N GLN A 454 -45.30 -14.93 15.14
CA GLN A 454 -46.19 -14.80 16.29
C GLN A 454 -47.62 -15.21 15.93
N ALA A 455 -48.15 -14.69 14.82
CA ALA A 455 -49.51 -15.02 14.36
C ALA A 455 -49.65 -16.52 14.02
N THR A 456 -48.65 -17.11 13.38
CA THR A 456 -48.67 -18.54 13.02
C THR A 456 -48.63 -19.43 14.27
N ARG A 457 -47.81 -19.08 15.27
CA ARG A 457 -47.76 -19.78 16.56
C ARG A 457 -49.12 -19.77 17.27
N GLU A 458 -49.79 -18.62 17.31
CA GLU A 458 -51.09 -18.50 17.95
C GLU A 458 -52.16 -19.31 17.22
N ARG A 459 -52.17 -19.28 15.87
CA ARG A 459 -53.09 -20.09 15.07
C ARG A 459 -52.90 -21.58 15.27
N LEU A 460 -51.64 -22.06 15.36
CA LEU A 460 -51.35 -23.46 15.65
C LEU A 460 -51.83 -23.84 17.06
N ARG A 461 -51.63 -22.96 18.04
CA ARG A 461 -52.08 -23.17 19.42
C ARG A 461 -53.60 -23.30 19.52
N LEU A 462 -54.33 -22.48 18.77
CA LEU A 462 -55.80 -22.46 18.74
C LEU A 462 -56.40 -23.53 17.79
N GLY A 463 -55.57 -24.32 17.11
CA GLY A 463 -56.05 -25.40 16.23
C GLY A 463 -56.72 -24.92 14.93
N PHE A 464 -56.30 -23.76 14.39
CA PHE A 464 -56.87 -23.24 13.15
C PHE A 464 -56.70 -24.24 12.00
N PRO A 465 -57.77 -24.54 11.23
CA PRO A 465 -57.69 -25.42 10.08
C PRO A 465 -56.64 -24.96 9.07
N GLY A 466 -55.78 -25.87 8.63
CA GLY A 466 -54.77 -25.62 7.61
C GLY A 466 -53.40 -25.17 8.13
N VAL A 467 -53.27 -24.77 9.40
CA VAL A 467 -51.97 -24.43 10.01
C VAL A 467 -51.35 -25.69 10.62
N ARG A 468 -50.10 -26.00 10.24
CA ARG A 468 -49.37 -27.21 10.63
C ARG A 468 -47.98 -26.88 11.15
N THR A 469 -47.31 -27.89 11.71
CA THR A 469 -45.91 -27.81 12.16
C THR A 469 -44.96 -27.20 11.11
N ARG A 470 -45.15 -27.53 9.82
CA ARG A 470 -44.39 -26.94 8.69
C ARG A 470 -44.47 -25.41 8.62
N ASP A 471 -45.61 -24.82 8.96
CA ASP A 471 -45.82 -23.38 8.79
C ASP A 471 -45.06 -22.59 9.84
N ILE A 472 -44.98 -23.10 11.08
CA ILE A 472 -44.07 -22.58 12.11
C ILE A 472 -42.62 -22.73 11.67
N ILE A 473 -42.27 -23.88 11.09
CA ILE A 473 -40.91 -24.11 10.61
C ILE A 473 -40.53 -23.05 9.57
N THR A 474 -41.41 -22.83 8.60
CA THR A 474 -41.23 -21.84 7.54
C THR A 474 -41.14 -20.42 8.09
N ALA A 475 -42.01 -20.05 9.03
CA ALA A 475 -42.00 -18.72 9.64
C ALA A 475 -40.73 -18.46 10.48
N GLN A 476 -40.21 -19.48 11.18
CA GLN A 476 -38.94 -19.38 11.91
C GLN A 476 -37.75 -19.21 10.95
N ASP A 477 -37.74 -19.93 9.82
CA ASP A 477 -36.68 -19.76 8.81
C ASP A 477 -36.73 -18.38 8.17
N GLN A 478 -37.93 -17.87 7.85
CA GLN A 478 -38.11 -16.50 7.33
C GLN A 478 -37.61 -15.44 8.31
N LEU A 479 -37.91 -15.57 9.61
CA LEU A 479 -37.42 -14.64 10.62
C LEU A 479 -35.90 -14.69 10.75
N LEU A 480 -35.31 -15.90 10.82
CA LEU A 480 -33.85 -16.04 10.86
C LEU A 480 -33.19 -15.39 9.64
N GLN A 481 -33.69 -15.65 8.43
CA GLN A 481 -33.13 -15.05 7.21
C GLN A 481 -33.27 -13.52 7.20
N ALA A 482 -34.38 -12.98 7.70
CA ALA A 482 -34.56 -11.53 7.78
C ALA A 482 -33.59 -10.90 8.80
N GLN A 483 -33.40 -11.51 9.98
CA GLN A 483 -32.43 -11.07 10.99
C GLN A 483 -30.99 -11.06 10.45
N LEU A 484 -30.59 -12.14 9.76
CA LEU A 484 -29.28 -12.22 9.11
C LEU A 484 -29.13 -11.13 8.03
N SER A 485 -30.17 -10.87 7.26
CA SER A 485 -30.17 -9.87 6.18
C SER A 485 -30.06 -8.44 6.71
N VAL A 486 -30.73 -8.11 7.83
CA VAL A 486 -30.61 -6.80 8.50
C VAL A 486 -29.20 -6.58 9.05
N SER A 487 -28.65 -7.58 9.76
CA SER A 487 -27.30 -7.54 10.31
C SER A 487 -26.26 -7.29 9.20
N LYS A 488 -26.35 -8.06 8.11
CA LYS A 488 -25.50 -7.89 6.94
C LYS A 488 -25.68 -6.53 6.26
N ALA A 489 -26.92 -6.11 6.03
CA ALA A 489 -27.21 -4.86 5.31
C ALA A 489 -26.67 -3.62 6.05
N SER A 490 -26.71 -3.64 7.40
CA SER A 490 -26.13 -2.60 8.25
C SER A 490 -24.62 -2.49 8.05
N VAL A 491 -23.90 -3.60 8.21
CA VAL A 491 -22.43 -3.63 8.06
C VAL A 491 -22.01 -3.24 6.64
N ASP A 492 -22.67 -3.78 5.62
CA ASP A 492 -22.39 -3.48 4.21
C ASP A 492 -22.58 -1.98 3.88
N TYR A 493 -23.51 -1.28 4.54
CA TYR A 493 -23.67 0.17 4.40
C TYR A 493 -22.43 0.92 4.91
N HIS A 494 -21.97 0.62 6.12
CA HIS A 494 -20.81 1.28 6.70
C HIS A 494 -19.53 1.00 5.92
N LYS A 495 -19.35 -0.24 5.42
CA LYS A 495 -18.24 -0.59 4.53
C LYS A 495 -18.27 0.23 3.24
N THR A 496 -19.43 0.31 2.58
CA THR A 496 -19.64 1.10 1.35
C THR A 496 -19.38 2.59 1.59
N ARG A 497 -19.79 3.10 2.75
CA ARG A 497 -19.55 4.47 3.17
C ARG A 497 -18.05 4.76 3.32
N LEU A 498 -17.29 3.91 4.01
CA LEU A 498 -15.84 4.06 4.17
C LEU A 498 -15.12 3.98 2.82
N LYS A 499 -15.55 3.07 1.95
CA LYS A 499 -15.04 2.96 0.58
C LYS A 499 -15.23 4.28 -0.19
N LEU A 500 -16.45 4.84 -0.20
CA LEU A 500 -16.74 6.10 -0.89
C LEU A 500 -15.87 7.24 -0.36
N LEU A 501 -15.75 7.39 0.97
CA LEU A 501 -14.95 8.44 1.60
C LEU A 501 -13.46 8.33 1.22
N LYS A 502 -12.93 7.10 1.14
CA LYS A 502 -11.57 6.82 0.67
C LYS A 502 -11.42 7.14 -0.82
N ASP A 503 -12.36 6.70 -1.65
CA ASP A 503 -12.28 6.83 -3.11
C ASP A 503 -12.51 8.26 -3.61
N VAL A 504 -13.09 9.13 -2.79
CA VAL A 504 -13.09 10.59 -3.05
C VAL A 504 -11.97 11.34 -2.34
N GLY A 505 -11.11 10.64 -1.58
CA GLY A 505 -9.91 11.18 -0.96
C GLY A 505 -10.13 12.00 0.32
N ILE A 506 -11.32 11.93 0.95
CA ILE A 506 -11.63 12.71 2.16
C ILE A 506 -11.59 11.88 3.46
N LEU A 507 -11.34 10.58 3.37
CA LEU A 507 -11.17 9.74 4.54
C LEU A 507 -9.89 10.11 5.31
N ASP A 508 -10.07 10.41 6.60
CA ASP A 508 -9.00 10.61 7.55
C ASP A 508 -8.94 9.44 8.54
N THR A 509 -7.95 8.58 8.36
CA THR A 509 -7.73 7.39 9.19
C THR A 509 -6.84 7.67 10.41
N THR A 510 -6.39 8.91 10.61
CA THR A 510 -5.59 9.29 11.78
C THR A 510 -6.44 9.52 13.02
N GLN A 511 -7.74 9.73 12.84
CA GLN A 511 -8.69 9.91 13.93
C GLN A 511 -8.99 8.57 14.61
N GLU A 512 -9.06 8.61 15.94
CA GLU A 512 -9.54 7.46 16.71
C GLU A 512 -10.97 7.10 16.31
N ALA A 513 -11.20 5.80 16.15
CA ALA A 513 -12.48 5.25 15.73
C ALA A 513 -13.05 5.92 14.46
N PHE A 514 -12.20 6.23 13.47
CA PHE A 514 -12.62 6.89 12.22
C PHE A 514 -13.81 6.20 11.53
N TRP A 515 -13.99 4.89 11.72
CA TRP A 515 -15.12 4.12 11.20
C TRP A 515 -16.48 4.54 11.78
N LEU A 516 -16.51 5.19 12.94
CA LEU A 516 -17.70 5.75 13.60
C LEU A 516 -17.87 7.26 13.39
N LYS A 517 -16.97 7.92 12.65
CA LYS A 517 -17.02 9.38 12.47
C LYS A 517 -17.83 9.78 11.26
N THR A 518 -18.63 10.85 11.39
CA THR A 518 -19.23 11.57 10.27
C THR A 518 -18.24 12.59 9.74
N ILE A 519 -17.85 12.46 8.47
CA ILE A 519 -16.90 13.37 7.83
C ILE A 519 -17.71 14.41 7.05
N PRO A 520 -17.56 15.71 7.33
CA PRO A 520 -18.22 16.74 6.54
C PRO A 520 -17.67 16.74 5.12
N VAL A 521 -18.55 16.81 4.12
CA VAL A 521 -18.15 16.89 2.71
C VAL A 521 -17.81 18.34 2.39
N PRO A 522 -16.55 18.66 2.01
CA PRO A 522 -16.17 20.04 1.68
C PRO A 522 -17.03 20.60 0.55
N GLY A 523 -17.59 21.79 0.75
CA GLY A 523 -18.40 22.49 -0.26
C GLY A 523 -19.83 21.98 -0.44
N SER A 524 -20.29 21.01 0.35
CA SER A 524 -21.71 20.65 0.46
C SER A 524 -22.32 21.34 1.69
N PRO A 525 -23.55 21.89 1.62
CA PRO A 525 -24.26 22.31 2.83
C PRO A 525 -24.39 21.12 3.78
N ALA A 526 -24.30 21.38 5.08
CA ALA A 526 -24.59 20.37 6.10
C ALA A 526 -26.00 19.84 5.83
N VAL A 527 -26.11 18.59 5.40
CA VAL A 527 -27.42 17.99 5.16
C VAL A 527 -28.07 17.80 6.53
N PRO A 528 -29.24 18.42 6.80
CA PRO A 528 -30.00 18.11 8.00
C PRO A 528 -30.21 16.60 8.02
N ALA A 529 -30.19 15.98 9.21
CA ALA A 529 -30.42 14.55 9.36
C ALA A 529 -31.63 14.15 8.51
N VAL A 530 -31.39 13.49 7.36
CA VAL A 530 -32.49 13.01 6.52
C VAL A 530 -33.28 12.11 7.47
N PRO A 531 -34.57 12.41 7.72
CA PRO A 531 -35.33 11.64 8.69
C PRO A 531 -35.23 10.17 8.33
N ALA A 532 -35.36 9.30 9.35
CA ALA A 532 -35.61 7.88 9.16
C ALA A 532 -36.97 7.73 8.43
N GLY A 533 -36.96 8.01 7.13
CA GLY A 533 -38.13 8.16 6.28
C GLY A 533 -38.16 7.06 5.23
N PRO A 534 -39.35 6.73 4.72
CA PRO A 534 -39.61 5.52 3.96
C PRO A 534 -38.81 5.47 2.65
N SER A 535 -38.72 4.25 2.13
CA SER A 535 -38.10 3.88 0.87
C SER A 535 -38.38 4.91 -0.24
N GLN A 536 -37.35 5.32 -0.98
CA GLN A 536 -37.57 6.04 -2.24
C GLN A 536 -38.54 5.23 -3.12
N GLU A 537 -39.55 5.89 -3.69
CA GLU A 537 -40.46 5.24 -4.66
C GLU A 537 -39.64 4.57 -5.76
N ILE A 538 -39.95 3.30 -6.05
CA ILE A 538 -39.26 2.54 -7.09
C ILE A 538 -39.44 3.27 -8.42
N ILE A 539 -38.34 3.71 -9.01
CA ILE A 539 -38.37 4.34 -10.34
C ILE A 539 -38.68 3.24 -11.36
N PRO A 540 -39.83 3.28 -12.04
CA PRO A 540 -40.21 2.25 -13.00
C PRO A 540 -39.31 2.29 -14.25
N PRO A 541 -39.15 1.17 -14.99
CA PRO A 541 -38.25 1.09 -16.14
C PRO A 541 -38.49 2.17 -17.20
N HIS A 542 -39.74 2.55 -17.47
CA HIS A 542 -40.09 3.56 -18.48
C HIS A 542 -39.51 4.96 -18.17
N ASN A 543 -39.29 5.27 -16.88
CA ASN A 543 -38.65 6.53 -16.49
C ASN A 543 -37.13 6.52 -16.71
N ILE A 544 -36.51 5.34 -16.84
CA ILE A 544 -35.06 5.17 -17.05
C ILE A 544 -34.75 4.94 -18.53
N LEU A 545 -35.55 4.11 -19.20
CA LEU A 545 -35.33 3.69 -20.58
C LEU A 545 -35.84 4.69 -21.61
N GLY A 546 -36.69 5.64 -21.20
CA GLY A 546 -37.54 6.38 -22.14
C GLY A 546 -38.68 5.50 -22.66
N GLN A 547 -39.61 6.09 -23.41
CA GLN A 547 -40.68 5.34 -24.10
C GLN A 547 -40.13 4.52 -25.26
#